data_AF-A0A5F1Z4Z3-F1
#
_entry.id   AF-A0A5F1Z4Z3-F1
#
_cell.length_a   1.000
_cell.length_b   1.000
_cell.length_c   1.000
_cell.angle_alpha   90.00
_cell.angle_beta   90.00
_cell.angle_gamma   90.00
#
_symmetry.space_group_name_H-M   'P 1'
#
loop_
_entity.id
_entity.type
_entity.pdbx_description
1 polymer ?
#
loop_
_entity_poly.entity_id
_entity_poly.type
_entity_poly.pdbx_seq_one_letter_code
_entity_poly.pdbx_strand_id
1 'polypeptide(L)'
;MNRTYLSFLILSLPFLGFCQNSKSTKDLSFLLFPNSPLTDLYFSYPGRDIAEDKKSFVKDVLLSEIRKAKVSIRAYLYSIDDYEILTELYLKKRMGVRIDLFGDQEEDYSELESLGLEIQRWSGSGIHHTKIWIFDGIRLFTGTGNFTTHGLLTDHNAYWAQNISSNELEGIIATLEGKNPRGFFQVGLLQYFVSPEAGLEIQQQLLDAVDHAKHSIKFLIYSHYDPVLSIKLLEASQRGVLVEGIYNSPVIMSVNPEAVFLSENLVYPSQIFEDGNVDFVYKNDRYLGGLLHHKTMIIDDQTVYVGSYNYSVSARDKNKEIFVRMDHPSVTREFLMEWKRILWKAIPVTNQSGNLSTPNSNLESEIKMFSIQRFHNSLFQTNILFNSEAIFDSNSNALSSAYKQSLGFTGLIRPKTGERFYLSPILTDPIWEESDGSHLRLSLQNYFLGTKLSLSNGDRVLSFSLWDGTHPKQNFVLDGNATILGQTDFWRGKNLWFWVGTENGKFSFCHTKEKNKPPEWMVFLLNRFEVSRKVTPVCSSD
;
A
#
# COMPACT_ATOMS: atom_id res chain seq x y z
N MET A 1 52.97 -62.50 5.80
CA MET A 1 53.83 -61.46 6.42
C MET A 1 53.31 -60.09 5.98
N ASN A 2 53.58 -59.05 6.77
CA ASN A 2 53.29 -57.63 6.52
C ASN A 2 51.80 -57.24 6.27
N ARG A 3 51.10 -56.96 7.38
CA ARG A 3 49.98 -55.99 7.39
C ARG A 3 50.54 -54.62 7.74
N THR A 4 50.22 -53.60 6.95
CA THR A 4 50.63 -52.22 7.16
C THR A 4 49.76 -51.57 8.25
N TYR A 5 50.38 -50.91 9.23
CA TYR A 5 49.67 -50.11 10.23
C TYR A 5 49.31 -48.74 9.65
N LEU A 6 48.07 -48.28 9.88
CA LEU A 6 47.64 -46.91 9.60
C LEU A 6 47.29 -46.24 10.93
N SER A 7 48.10 -45.26 11.33
CA SER A 7 47.96 -44.54 12.60
C SER A 7 46.83 -43.51 12.52
N PHE A 8 45.80 -43.65 13.35
CA PHE A 8 44.79 -42.61 13.53
C PHE A 8 45.37 -41.45 14.34
N LEU A 9 45.36 -40.25 13.77
CA LEU A 9 45.82 -39.02 14.42
C LEU A 9 44.59 -38.21 14.87
N ILE A 10 44.30 -38.27 16.17
CA ILE A 10 43.17 -37.53 16.77
C ILE A 10 43.59 -36.07 16.92
N LEU A 11 42.95 -35.18 16.17
CA LEU A 11 43.11 -33.73 16.27
C LEU A 11 41.93 -33.12 17.04
N SER A 12 42.17 -32.75 18.29
CA SER A 12 41.23 -32.01 19.12
C SER A 12 41.13 -30.54 18.66
N LEU A 13 39.97 -30.13 18.15
CA LEU A 13 39.66 -28.73 17.86
C LEU A 13 39.04 -28.06 19.09
N PRO A 14 39.55 -26.90 19.55
CA PRO A 14 38.97 -26.19 20.68
C PRO A 14 37.70 -25.43 20.25
N PHE A 15 36.68 -25.45 21.12
CA PHE A 15 35.53 -24.55 21.01
C PHE A 15 35.97 -23.11 21.28
N LEU A 16 35.92 -22.27 20.25
CA LEU A 16 35.95 -20.82 20.38
C LEU A 16 34.60 -20.26 19.92
N GLY A 17 33.80 -19.79 20.87
CA GLY A 17 32.56 -19.09 20.58
C GLY A 17 32.85 -17.74 19.95
N PHE A 18 32.49 -17.58 18.66
CA PHE A 18 32.56 -16.31 17.97
C PHE A 18 31.22 -15.57 18.05
N CYS A 19 31.20 -14.45 18.77
CA CYS A 19 30.18 -13.43 18.56
C CYS A 19 30.24 -12.96 17.10
N GLN A 20 29.16 -13.17 16.34
CA GLN A 20 29.08 -12.64 14.98
C GLN A 20 28.79 -11.15 15.01
N ASN A 21 29.82 -10.34 14.77
CA ASN A 21 29.67 -8.94 14.39
C ASN A 21 30.55 -8.63 13.18
N SER A 22 29.96 -8.68 11.98
CA SER A 22 30.33 -7.91 10.77
C SER A 22 29.50 -8.40 9.59
N LYS A 23 29.23 -7.51 8.62
CA LYS A 23 28.79 -7.93 7.28
C LYS A 23 29.91 -8.76 6.65
N SER A 24 29.68 -10.06 6.51
CA SER A 24 30.62 -10.98 5.87
C SER A 24 30.94 -10.51 4.45
N THR A 25 32.22 -10.24 4.18
CA THR A 25 32.75 -9.91 2.83
C THR A 25 32.80 -11.13 1.89
N LYS A 26 31.99 -12.15 2.18
CA LYS A 26 31.81 -13.38 1.38
C LYS A 26 30.34 -13.69 1.10
N ASP A 27 29.45 -12.69 1.08
CA ASP A 27 28.15 -12.91 0.47
C ASP A 27 28.27 -12.88 -1.07
N LEU A 28 28.38 -14.07 -1.65
CA LEU A 28 28.43 -14.28 -3.09
C LEU A 28 27.02 -14.27 -3.73
N SER A 29 25.95 -13.94 -2.98
CA SER A 29 24.59 -13.83 -3.52
C SER A 29 24.48 -12.85 -4.70
N PHE A 30 25.31 -11.81 -4.72
CA PHE A 30 25.47 -10.88 -5.84
C PHE A 30 25.81 -11.56 -7.17
N LEU A 31 26.56 -12.67 -7.16
CA LEU A 31 26.89 -13.46 -8.36
C LEU A 31 25.71 -14.31 -8.86
N LEU A 32 24.71 -14.56 -8.01
CA LEU A 32 23.51 -15.34 -8.33
C LEU A 32 22.32 -14.44 -8.71
N PHE A 33 22.29 -13.20 -8.21
CA PHE A 33 21.23 -12.22 -8.45
C PHE A 33 21.83 -10.87 -8.91
N PRO A 34 22.26 -10.76 -10.18
CA PRO A 34 22.79 -9.50 -10.69
C PRO A 34 21.69 -8.43 -10.73
N ASN A 35 21.95 -7.30 -10.06
CA ASN A 35 21.14 -6.08 -10.02
C ASN A 35 19.84 -6.18 -9.20
N SER A 36 19.99 -6.11 -7.87
CA SER A 36 18.89 -5.75 -6.95
C SER A 36 18.17 -4.46 -7.43
N PRO A 37 16.83 -4.40 -7.37
CA PRO A 37 16.08 -3.19 -7.74
C PRO A 37 16.29 -2.04 -6.74
N LEU A 38 16.70 -2.36 -5.51
CA LEU A 38 17.11 -1.40 -4.48
C LEU A 38 18.63 -1.24 -4.50
N THR A 39 19.11 -0.01 -4.37
CA THR A 39 20.54 0.26 -4.13
C THR A 39 20.92 -0.10 -2.70
N ASP A 40 20.08 0.27 -1.74
CA ASP A 40 20.25 -0.05 -0.33
C ASP A 40 18.91 -0.37 0.35
N LEU A 41 18.93 -1.21 1.38
CA LEU A 41 17.79 -1.55 2.23
C LEU A 41 18.24 -1.56 3.71
N TYR A 42 17.41 -1.00 4.58
CA TYR A 42 17.69 -0.77 5.99
C TYR A 42 16.45 -1.06 6.83
N PHE A 43 16.65 -1.56 8.05
CA PHE A 43 15.61 -1.71 9.07
C PHE A 43 16.05 -0.99 10.35
N SER A 44 15.10 -0.45 11.09
CA SER A 44 15.35 0.06 12.45
C SER A 44 15.33 -1.08 13.46
N TYR A 45 16.15 -0.96 14.51
CA TYR A 45 16.34 -2.00 15.51
C TYR A 45 16.01 -1.52 16.93
N PRO A 46 14.73 -1.24 17.25
CA PRO A 46 14.36 -0.88 18.61
C PRO A 46 14.38 -2.09 19.56
N GLY A 47 14.42 -1.77 20.84
CA GLY A 47 14.51 -2.68 21.97
C GLY A 47 15.60 -2.23 22.94
N ARG A 48 15.24 -2.20 24.22
CA ARG A 48 16.14 -1.94 25.37
C ARG A 48 17.51 -2.64 25.28
N ASP A 49 17.54 -3.90 24.83
CA ASP A 49 18.77 -4.72 24.74
C ASP A 49 19.58 -4.50 23.45
N ILE A 50 19.14 -3.60 22.57
CA ILE A 50 19.88 -3.22 21.36
C ILE A 50 20.83 -2.06 21.69
N ALA A 51 22.08 -2.18 21.26
CA ALA A 51 23.09 -1.14 21.43
C ALA A 51 22.70 0.15 20.66
N GLU A 52 23.04 1.31 21.24
CA GLU A 52 22.60 2.62 20.73
C GLU A 52 23.10 2.93 19.31
N ASP A 53 24.30 2.47 18.94
CA ASP A 53 24.83 2.57 17.56
C ASP A 53 23.98 1.81 16.54
N LYS A 54 23.38 0.70 16.97
CA LYS A 54 22.48 -0.10 16.15
C LYS A 54 21.05 0.47 16.10
N LYS A 55 20.62 1.22 17.13
CA LYS A 55 19.37 2.01 17.09
C LYS A 55 19.53 3.24 16.19
N SER A 56 20.63 3.99 16.32
CA SER A 56 20.91 5.19 15.53
C SER A 56 21.20 4.90 14.05
N PHE A 57 21.56 3.67 13.70
CA PHE A 57 22.00 3.26 12.36
C PHE A 57 21.21 3.88 11.19
N VAL A 58 19.87 3.90 11.23
CA VAL A 58 19.06 4.49 10.15
C VAL A 58 19.16 6.02 10.12
N LYS A 59 19.17 6.67 11.30
CA LYS A 59 19.43 8.11 11.43
C LYS A 59 20.81 8.46 10.87
N ASP A 60 21.84 7.67 11.19
CA ASP A 60 23.22 7.89 10.74
C ASP A 60 23.36 7.74 9.22
N VAL A 61 22.62 6.79 8.62
CA VAL A 61 22.50 6.66 7.16
C VAL A 61 21.86 7.92 6.55
N LEU A 62 20.74 8.39 7.10
CA LEU A 62 20.06 9.59 6.59
C LEU A 62 20.91 10.85 6.74
N LEU A 63 21.55 11.05 7.90
CA LEU A 63 22.54 12.11 8.12
C LEU A 63 23.70 12.03 7.13
N SER A 64 24.16 10.82 6.78
CA SER A 64 25.19 10.62 5.75
C SER A 64 24.73 11.11 4.37
N GLU A 65 23.48 10.84 3.98
CA GLU A 65 22.92 11.32 2.70
C GLU A 65 22.75 12.84 2.67
N ILE A 66 22.22 13.44 3.76
CA ILE A 66 22.14 14.90 3.93
C ILE A 66 23.54 15.52 3.83
N ARG A 67 24.54 14.95 4.51
CA ARG A 67 25.95 15.38 4.48
C ARG A 67 26.59 15.28 3.09
N LYS A 68 26.21 14.29 2.28
CA LYS A 68 26.70 14.13 0.90
C LYS A 68 26.12 15.15 -0.07
N ALA A 69 24.87 15.59 0.13
CA ALA A 69 24.16 16.50 -0.79
C ALA A 69 24.90 17.83 -1.00
N LYS A 70 24.91 18.33 -2.24
CA LYS A 70 25.68 19.52 -2.69
C LYS A 70 24.86 20.54 -3.46
N VAL A 71 23.72 20.16 -4.02
CA VAL A 71 22.90 20.96 -4.94
C VAL A 71 21.53 21.20 -4.34
N SER A 72 20.82 20.14 -3.94
CA SER A 72 19.48 20.27 -3.37
C SER A 72 19.08 19.09 -2.50
N ILE A 73 18.29 19.37 -1.46
CA ILE A 73 17.55 18.39 -0.67
C ILE A 73 16.07 18.70 -0.85
N ARG A 74 15.28 17.71 -1.26
CA ARG A 74 13.81 17.82 -1.31
C ARG A 74 13.19 16.72 -0.48
N ALA A 75 12.26 17.04 0.41
CA ALA A 75 11.65 16.07 1.30
C ALA A 75 10.13 16.21 1.37
N TYR A 76 9.44 15.07 1.31
CA TYR A 76 8.00 14.90 1.42
C TYR A 76 7.74 14.08 2.69
N LEU A 77 7.41 14.77 3.77
CA LEU A 77 7.41 14.26 5.14
C LEU A 77 5.98 14.15 5.66
N TYR A 78 5.79 13.22 6.60
CA TYR A 78 4.64 13.29 7.51
C TYR A 78 5.01 14.24 8.67
N SER A 79 6.02 13.88 9.45
CA SER A 79 6.60 14.69 10.52
C SER A 79 8.12 14.52 10.63
N ILE A 80 8.76 15.48 11.32
CA ILE A 80 10.22 15.56 11.54
C ILE A 80 10.49 16.33 12.84
N ASP A 81 11.30 15.76 13.74
CA ASP A 81 11.64 16.38 15.04
C ASP A 81 13.08 16.12 15.52
N ASP A 82 13.90 15.37 14.76
CA ASP A 82 15.25 14.99 15.19
C ASP A 82 16.24 16.16 15.06
N TYR A 83 16.78 16.60 16.18
CA TYR A 83 17.67 17.77 16.25
C TYR A 83 18.96 17.64 15.44
N GLU A 84 19.52 16.43 15.25
CA GLU A 84 20.72 16.26 14.43
C GLU A 84 20.38 16.44 12.95
N ILE A 85 19.26 15.89 12.50
CA ILE A 85 18.74 16.08 11.14
C ILE A 85 18.42 17.56 10.89
N LEU A 86 17.68 18.21 11.80
CA LEU A 86 17.33 19.63 11.68
C LEU A 86 18.58 20.53 11.64
N THR A 87 19.58 20.25 12.49
CA THR A 87 20.86 20.99 12.51
C THR A 87 21.64 20.79 11.21
N GLU A 88 21.71 19.57 10.69
CA GLU A 88 22.44 19.28 9.44
C GLU A 88 21.76 19.94 8.23
N LEU A 89 20.42 19.98 8.19
CA LEU A 89 19.67 20.74 7.18
C LEU A 89 19.95 22.24 7.27
N TYR A 90 19.96 22.82 8.48
CA TYR A 90 20.32 24.22 8.68
C TYR A 90 21.74 24.51 8.15
N LEU A 91 22.72 23.66 8.49
CA LEU A 91 24.09 23.77 7.97
C LEU A 91 24.12 23.69 6.43
N LYS A 92 23.35 22.79 5.82
CA LYS A 92 23.24 22.68 4.36
C LYS A 92 22.62 23.92 3.70
N LYS A 93 21.55 24.50 4.27
CA LYS A 93 20.99 25.79 3.81
C LYS A 93 22.03 26.91 3.91
N ARG A 94 22.82 26.96 4.99
CA ARG A 94 23.94 27.91 5.18
C ARG A 94 25.09 27.71 4.19
N MET A 95 25.29 26.49 3.68
CA MET A 95 26.26 26.18 2.61
C MET A 95 25.73 26.47 1.19
N GLY A 96 24.49 26.96 1.05
CA GLY A 96 23.88 27.29 -0.24
C GLY A 96 23.18 26.12 -0.95
N VAL A 97 23.00 24.97 -0.29
CA VAL A 97 22.20 23.86 -0.82
C VAL A 97 20.72 24.26 -0.79
N ARG A 98 19.99 24.09 -1.91
CA ARG A 98 18.54 24.37 -1.94
C ARG A 98 17.80 23.34 -1.08
N ILE A 99 16.91 23.78 -0.20
CA ILE A 99 16.11 22.88 0.64
C ILE A 99 14.62 23.13 0.38
N ASP A 100 13.94 22.15 -0.19
CA ASP A 100 12.51 22.16 -0.49
C ASP A 100 11.79 21.15 0.44
N LEU A 101 11.13 21.58 1.50
CA LEU A 101 10.42 20.67 2.43
C LEU A 101 8.91 20.76 2.24
N PHE A 102 8.25 19.61 2.26
CA PHE A 102 6.80 19.44 2.23
C PHE A 102 6.39 18.58 3.42
N GLY A 103 5.35 18.97 4.16
CA GLY A 103 4.92 18.31 5.39
C GLY A 103 3.42 18.09 5.47
N ASP A 104 2.96 17.24 6.39
CA ASP A 104 1.55 17.20 6.77
C ASP A 104 1.05 18.54 7.33
N GLN A 105 -0.26 18.79 7.23
CA GLN A 105 -0.88 20.03 7.69
C GLN A 105 -1.05 20.10 9.23
N GLU A 106 -1.27 18.97 9.89
CA GLU A 106 -1.65 18.88 11.32
C GLU A 106 -0.44 18.74 12.26
N GLU A 107 0.74 18.44 11.72
CA GLU A 107 1.97 18.23 12.47
C GLU A 107 2.68 19.55 12.88
N ASP A 108 3.53 19.47 13.91
CA ASP A 108 4.27 20.61 14.45
C ASP A 108 5.67 20.72 13.81
N TYR A 109 6.00 21.92 13.33
CA TYR A 109 7.31 22.24 12.74
C TYR A 109 7.96 23.46 13.40
N SER A 110 7.48 23.90 14.56
CA SER A 110 7.93 25.13 15.22
C SER A 110 9.45 25.18 15.42
N GLU A 111 10.07 24.04 15.75
CA GLU A 111 11.53 23.92 15.91
C GLU A 111 12.27 24.11 14.58
N LEU A 112 11.80 23.45 13.51
CA LEU A 112 12.33 23.55 12.15
C LEU A 112 12.21 24.99 11.60
N GLU A 113 11.05 25.62 11.81
CA GLU A 113 10.77 27.01 11.44
C GLU A 113 11.67 27.98 12.23
N SER A 114 11.96 27.70 13.52
CA SER A 114 12.86 28.51 14.35
C SER A 114 14.31 28.55 13.85
N LEU A 115 14.77 27.48 13.20
CA LEU A 115 16.07 27.38 12.54
C LEU A 115 16.10 28.11 11.17
N GLY A 116 14.99 28.74 10.77
CA GLY A 116 14.85 29.40 9.47
C GLY A 116 14.79 28.42 8.29
N LEU A 117 14.40 27.17 8.53
CA LEU A 117 13.99 26.24 7.48
C LEU A 117 12.50 26.49 7.17
N GLU A 118 12.13 26.42 5.89
CA GLU A 118 10.74 26.63 5.46
C GLU A 118 10.15 25.28 5.04
N ILE A 119 8.88 25.06 5.38
CA ILE A 119 8.16 23.83 5.02
C ILE A 119 6.77 24.16 4.45
N GLN A 120 6.48 23.63 3.27
CA GLN A 120 5.18 23.74 2.64
C GLN A 120 4.25 22.68 3.22
N ARG A 121 3.28 23.11 4.05
CA ARG A 121 2.22 22.24 4.55
C ARG A 121 1.32 21.75 3.42
N TRP A 122 0.89 20.49 3.51
CA TRP A 122 -0.11 19.87 2.65
C TRP A 122 -1.42 20.66 2.68
N SER A 123 -2.16 20.63 1.57
CA SER A 123 -3.44 21.34 1.43
C SER A 123 -4.49 20.52 0.68
N GLY A 124 -4.31 19.19 0.62
CA GLY A 124 -5.25 18.26 0.01
C GLY A 124 -6.17 17.61 1.04
N SER A 125 -6.88 16.56 0.63
CA SER A 125 -7.60 15.69 1.56
C SER A 125 -6.63 14.83 2.37
N GLY A 126 -7.07 14.42 3.58
CA GLY A 126 -6.34 13.47 4.42
C GLY A 126 -4.96 13.94 4.84
N ILE A 127 -4.17 13.01 5.36
CA ILE A 127 -2.78 13.28 5.77
C ILE A 127 -1.78 13.05 4.63
N HIS A 128 -0.68 13.78 4.64
CA HIS A 128 0.46 13.60 3.75
C HIS A 128 1.50 12.67 4.38
N HIS A 129 1.47 11.40 4.00
CA HIS A 129 2.11 10.31 4.74
C HIS A 129 3.24 9.60 3.95
N THR A 130 3.68 10.18 2.82
CA THR A 130 4.54 9.58 1.77
C THR A 130 5.99 9.28 2.15
N LYS A 131 6.63 10.07 3.03
CA LYS A 131 7.97 9.81 3.60
C LYS A 131 9.09 9.64 2.56
N ILE A 132 9.23 10.58 1.64
CA ILE A 132 10.25 10.56 0.57
C ILE A 132 11.29 11.66 0.78
N TRP A 133 12.58 11.33 0.67
CA TRP A 133 13.68 12.27 0.49
C TRP A 133 14.30 12.10 -0.90
N ILE A 134 14.76 13.21 -1.46
CA ILE A 134 15.45 13.27 -2.74
C ILE A 134 16.71 14.14 -2.57
N PHE A 135 17.88 13.55 -2.78
CA PHE A 135 19.18 14.20 -2.68
C PHE A 135 19.75 14.48 -4.07
N ASP A 136 20.11 15.73 -4.32
CA ASP A 136 20.70 16.28 -5.56
C ASP A 136 19.96 15.93 -6.87
N GLY A 137 18.71 15.48 -6.77
CA GLY A 137 17.93 14.98 -7.90
C GLY A 137 18.38 13.63 -8.46
N ILE A 138 19.30 12.93 -7.77
CA ILE A 138 19.96 11.69 -8.23
C ILE A 138 19.77 10.50 -7.29
N ARG A 139 19.21 10.71 -6.09
CA ARG A 139 19.04 9.64 -5.10
C ARG A 139 17.77 9.82 -4.28
N LEU A 140 16.92 8.81 -4.33
CA LEU A 140 15.69 8.65 -3.54
C LEU A 140 16.01 7.88 -2.25
N PHE A 141 15.49 8.33 -1.12
CA PHE A 141 15.45 7.58 0.14
C PHE A 141 14.03 7.63 0.70
N THR A 142 13.43 6.48 1.03
CA THR A 142 12.04 6.42 1.48
C THR A 142 11.81 5.21 2.38
N GLY A 143 10.63 5.08 2.99
CA GLY A 143 10.34 3.99 3.90
C GLY A 143 8.92 3.96 4.46
N THR A 144 8.69 3.02 5.37
CA THR A 144 7.44 2.89 6.13
C THR A 144 7.32 3.93 7.25
N GLY A 145 8.47 4.45 7.72
CA GLY A 145 8.65 5.23 8.95
C GLY A 145 8.65 6.74 8.81
N ASN A 146 8.26 7.43 9.88
CA ASN A 146 8.41 8.88 10.00
C ASN A 146 9.88 9.25 10.24
N PHE A 147 10.25 10.51 9.98
CA PHE A 147 11.60 11.02 10.17
C PHE A 147 11.75 11.80 11.48
N THR A 148 11.05 11.31 12.50
CA THR A 148 11.18 11.73 13.90
C THR A 148 12.22 10.87 14.61
N THR A 149 12.74 11.39 15.71
CA THR A 149 13.62 10.70 16.66
C THR A 149 13.06 9.32 17.01
N HIS A 150 11.76 9.25 17.30
CA HIS A 150 11.04 8.02 17.63
C HIS A 150 10.88 7.07 16.43
N GLY A 151 10.51 7.62 15.26
CA GLY A 151 10.38 6.85 14.02
C GLY A 151 11.68 6.17 13.57
N LEU A 152 12.82 6.80 13.88
CA LEU A 152 14.15 6.31 13.54
C LEU A 152 14.76 5.36 14.60
N LEU A 153 14.50 5.59 15.89
CA LEU A 153 15.17 4.87 16.99
C LEU A 153 14.29 3.82 17.71
N THR A 154 12.99 4.09 17.90
CA THR A 154 12.09 3.29 18.78
C THR A 154 11.05 2.47 18.03
N ASP A 155 10.79 2.79 16.77
CA ASP A 155 9.77 2.12 15.95
C ASP A 155 10.37 1.03 15.07
N HIS A 156 9.59 0.00 14.74
CA HIS A 156 9.91 -0.99 13.71
C HIS A 156 9.54 -0.45 12.32
N ASN A 157 10.53 -0.23 11.48
CA ASN A 157 10.40 0.37 10.15
C ASN A 157 11.38 -0.24 9.13
N ALA A 158 10.96 -0.25 7.87
CA ALA A 158 11.84 -0.49 6.73
C ALA A 158 12.07 0.82 5.95
N TYR A 159 13.31 1.04 5.53
CA TYR A 159 13.72 2.16 4.68
C TYR A 159 14.63 1.65 3.56
N TRP A 160 14.56 2.27 2.38
CA TRP A 160 15.37 1.89 1.24
C TRP A 160 15.80 3.09 0.41
N ALA A 161 16.90 2.91 -0.32
CA ALA A 161 17.45 3.92 -1.21
C ALA A 161 17.58 3.39 -2.64
N GLN A 162 17.34 4.28 -3.60
CA GLN A 162 17.54 4.04 -5.03
C GLN A 162 18.20 5.25 -5.67
N ASN A 163 19.17 5.01 -6.55
CA ASN A 163 19.62 6.06 -7.46
C ASN A 163 18.52 6.31 -8.52
N ILE A 164 18.31 7.57 -8.90
CA ILE A 164 17.27 8.00 -9.84
C ILE A 164 17.86 8.85 -10.96
N SER A 165 17.27 8.77 -12.14
CA SER A 165 17.53 9.63 -13.29
C SER A 165 16.65 10.88 -13.29
N SER A 166 17.01 11.90 -14.08
CA SER A 166 16.24 13.14 -14.21
C SER A 166 14.81 12.92 -14.70
N ASN A 167 14.57 11.93 -15.56
CA ASN A 167 13.23 11.58 -16.05
C ASN A 167 12.37 10.95 -14.93
N GLU A 168 12.98 10.11 -14.08
CA GLU A 168 12.29 9.52 -12.93
C GLU A 168 12.00 10.58 -11.86
N LEU A 169 12.92 11.53 -11.65
CA LEU A 169 12.72 12.70 -10.78
C LEU A 169 11.49 13.53 -11.21
N GLU A 170 11.34 13.81 -12.51
CA GLU A 170 10.17 14.52 -13.04
C GLU A 170 8.87 13.74 -12.77
N GLY A 171 8.87 12.42 -12.99
CA GLY A 171 7.74 11.53 -12.69
C GLY A 171 7.38 11.48 -11.20
N ILE A 172 8.37 11.40 -10.31
CA ILE A 172 8.20 11.44 -8.85
C ILE A 172 7.54 12.77 -8.45
N ILE A 173 8.15 13.90 -8.84
CA ILE A 173 7.68 15.24 -8.49
C ILE A 173 6.26 15.48 -9.03
N ALA A 174 5.99 15.12 -10.29
CA ALA A 174 4.66 15.27 -10.88
C ALA A 174 3.60 14.46 -10.11
N THR A 175 3.93 13.29 -9.59
CA THR A 175 2.97 12.45 -8.86
C THR A 175 2.74 12.95 -7.42
N LEU A 176 3.81 13.32 -6.72
CA LEU A 176 3.71 13.83 -5.34
C LEU A 176 3.01 15.20 -5.29
N GLU A 177 3.26 16.08 -6.27
CA GLU A 177 2.58 17.37 -6.42
C GLU A 177 1.18 17.26 -7.08
N GLY A 178 0.64 16.06 -7.30
CA GLY A 178 -0.73 15.84 -7.81
C GLY A 178 -0.95 16.23 -9.27
N LYS A 179 0.13 16.42 -10.05
CA LYS A 179 0.13 16.76 -11.48
C LYS A 179 0.03 15.52 -12.38
N ASN A 180 0.38 14.34 -11.88
CA ASN A 180 0.17 13.04 -12.54
C ASN A 180 -1.00 12.30 -11.88
N PRO A 181 -2.21 12.34 -12.47
CA PRO A 181 -3.39 11.74 -11.86
C PRO A 181 -3.59 10.26 -12.23
N ARG A 182 -2.57 9.57 -12.77
CA ARG A 182 -2.48 8.10 -12.63
C ARG A 182 -2.11 7.70 -11.20
N GLY A 183 -1.48 8.60 -10.43
CA GLY A 183 -1.01 8.27 -9.09
C GLY A 183 0.10 7.22 -9.08
N PHE A 184 1.01 7.20 -10.06
CA PHE A 184 2.19 6.34 -9.96
C PHE A 184 3.42 6.90 -10.67
N PHE A 185 4.61 6.52 -10.22
CA PHE A 185 5.88 6.80 -10.87
C PHE A 185 6.75 5.53 -10.92
N GLN A 186 7.76 5.53 -11.80
CA GLN A 186 8.70 4.43 -11.97
C GLN A 186 10.07 4.83 -11.41
N VAL A 187 10.77 3.90 -10.75
CA VAL A 187 12.18 4.03 -10.37
C VAL A 187 12.91 2.70 -10.63
N GLY A 188 13.77 2.70 -11.64
CA GLY A 188 14.39 1.49 -12.18
C GLY A 188 13.33 0.50 -12.64
N LEU A 189 13.35 -0.70 -12.04
CA LEU A 189 12.36 -1.75 -12.31
C LEU A 189 11.12 -1.69 -11.39
N LEU A 190 11.08 -0.80 -10.41
CA LEU A 190 10.00 -0.69 -9.43
C LEU A 190 8.98 0.38 -9.81
N GLN A 191 7.70 0.01 -9.69
CA GLN A 191 6.56 0.91 -9.88
C GLN A 191 5.98 1.30 -8.52
N TYR A 192 5.93 2.59 -8.25
CA TYR A 192 5.42 3.18 -7.01
C TYR A 192 4.04 3.77 -7.26
N PHE A 193 3.03 3.24 -6.58
CA PHE A 193 1.68 3.79 -6.56
C PHE A 193 1.52 4.76 -5.40
N VAL A 194 0.69 5.78 -5.62
CA VAL A 194 0.46 6.91 -4.72
C VAL A 194 -1.04 7.12 -4.58
N SER A 195 -1.55 7.02 -3.35
CA SER A 195 -2.95 7.36 -3.04
C SER A 195 -3.11 8.88 -2.85
N PRO A 196 -4.33 9.44 -2.91
CA PRO A 196 -5.58 8.76 -3.27
C PRO A 196 -5.66 8.41 -4.77
N GLU A 197 -4.85 9.03 -5.64
CA GLU A 197 -4.99 8.91 -7.09
C GLU A 197 -4.93 7.45 -7.61
N ALA A 198 -4.11 6.59 -7.01
CA ALA A 198 -4.05 5.15 -7.32
C ALA A 198 -4.60 4.24 -6.20
N GLY A 199 -5.32 4.76 -5.20
CA GLY A 199 -5.73 4.00 -4.02
C GLY A 199 -6.48 2.70 -4.33
N LEU A 200 -7.41 2.74 -5.29
CA LEU A 200 -8.16 1.55 -5.74
C LEU A 200 -7.25 0.45 -6.33
N GLU A 201 -6.18 0.80 -7.06
CA GLU A 201 -5.23 -0.20 -7.59
C GLU A 201 -4.32 -0.73 -6.49
N ILE A 202 -3.96 0.09 -5.49
CA ILE A 202 -3.20 -0.38 -4.32
C ILE A 202 -4.01 -1.45 -3.56
N GLN A 203 -5.30 -1.17 -3.31
CA GLN A 203 -6.20 -2.17 -2.71
C GLN A 203 -6.29 -3.42 -3.59
N GLN A 204 -6.53 -3.27 -4.90
CA GLN A 204 -6.64 -4.42 -5.80
C GLN A 204 -5.37 -5.28 -5.85
N GLN A 205 -4.17 -4.69 -5.84
CA GLN A 205 -2.92 -5.45 -5.81
C GLN A 205 -2.76 -6.29 -4.53
N LEU A 206 -3.11 -5.75 -3.36
CA LEU A 206 -3.14 -6.51 -2.10
C LEU A 206 -4.17 -7.65 -2.15
N LEU A 207 -5.34 -7.38 -2.70
CA LEU A 207 -6.41 -8.35 -2.87
C LEU A 207 -6.00 -9.49 -3.82
N ASP A 208 -5.47 -9.20 -5.01
CA ASP A 208 -4.93 -10.20 -5.94
C ASP A 208 -3.83 -11.03 -5.29
N ALA A 209 -2.91 -10.39 -4.57
CA ALA A 209 -1.79 -11.03 -3.92
C ALA A 209 -2.25 -12.12 -2.95
N VAL A 210 -3.30 -11.83 -2.17
CA VAL A 210 -3.93 -12.77 -1.24
C VAL A 210 -4.67 -13.91 -1.96
N ASP A 211 -5.35 -13.67 -3.09
CA ASP A 211 -6.02 -14.76 -3.84
C ASP A 211 -5.06 -15.64 -4.64
N HIS A 212 -3.97 -15.09 -5.15
CA HIS A 212 -2.99 -15.86 -5.92
C HIS A 212 -2.01 -16.64 -5.04
N ALA A 213 -1.85 -16.29 -3.76
CA ALA A 213 -1.00 -17.01 -2.80
C ALA A 213 -1.28 -18.53 -2.78
N LYS A 214 -0.21 -19.33 -2.65
CA LYS A 214 -0.24 -20.81 -2.73
C LYS A 214 0.27 -21.50 -1.47
N HIS A 215 1.09 -20.83 -0.67
CA HIS A 215 1.83 -21.44 0.44
C HIS A 215 1.75 -20.59 1.71
N SER A 216 2.02 -19.28 1.64
CA SER A 216 1.91 -18.42 2.82
C SER A 216 1.69 -16.94 2.52
N ILE A 217 1.05 -16.26 3.47
CA ILE A 217 0.89 -14.80 3.51
C ILE A 217 1.39 -14.34 4.88
N LYS A 218 2.49 -13.58 4.90
CA LYS A 218 3.09 -13.05 6.13
C LYS A 218 2.98 -11.53 6.11
N PHE A 219 2.42 -10.89 7.13
CA PHE A 219 2.28 -9.43 7.14
C PHE A 219 2.65 -8.76 8.46
N LEU A 220 3.12 -7.53 8.34
CA LEU A 220 3.44 -6.59 9.42
C LEU A 220 2.59 -5.34 9.18
N ILE A 221 1.70 -4.97 10.11
CA ILE A 221 0.76 -3.87 9.88
C ILE A 221 0.55 -2.98 11.10
N TYR A 222 0.75 -1.67 10.89
CA TYR A 222 0.42 -0.66 11.89
C TYR A 222 -1.09 -0.57 12.15
N SER A 223 -1.89 -0.48 11.08
CA SER A 223 -3.33 -0.28 11.16
C SER A 223 -4.08 -0.98 10.01
N HIS A 224 -5.11 -1.75 10.36
CA HIS A 224 -5.95 -2.51 9.44
C HIS A 224 -7.43 -2.28 9.78
N TYR A 225 -8.18 -1.76 8.81
CA TYR A 225 -9.62 -1.50 8.84
C TYR A 225 -10.22 -1.72 7.44
N ASP A 226 -9.67 -2.69 6.70
CA ASP A 226 -10.18 -3.15 5.41
C ASP A 226 -10.83 -4.53 5.58
N PRO A 227 -12.14 -4.59 5.88
CA PRO A 227 -12.84 -5.87 6.03
C PRO A 227 -12.86 -6.69 4.74
N VAL A 228 -12.65 -6.10 3.55
CA VAL A 228 -12.55 -6.87 2.28
C VAL A 228 -11.25 -7.67 2.26
N LEU A 229 -10.14 -7.06 2.68
CA LEU A 229 -8.87 -7.76 2.85
C LEU A 229 -8.95 -8.84 3.95
N SER A 230 -9.65 -8.56 5.06
CA SER A 230 -9.84 -9.52 6.16
C SER A 230 -10.62 -10.77 5.75
N ILE A 231 -11.72 -10.63 4.98
CA ILE A 231 -12.43 -11.79 4.38
C ILE A 231 -11.46 -12.62 3.53
N LYS A 232 -10.55 -11.95 2.81
CA LYS A 232 -9.70 -12.62 1.83
C LYS A 232 -8.49 -13.33 2.43
N LEU A 233 -7.95 -12.80 3.52
CA LEU A 233 -7.02 -13.53 4.37
C LEU A 233 -7.70 -14.79 4.96
N LEU A 234 -8.97 -14.69 5.37
CA LEU A 234 -9.75 -15.85 5.82
C LEU A 234 -9.98 -16.88 4.68
N GLU A 235 -10.42 -16.44 3.50
CA GLU A 235 -10.56 -17.32 2.34
C GLU A 235 -9.23 -18.00 1.96
N ALA A 236 -8.10 -17.28 2.02
CA ALA A 236 -6.78 -17.86 1.78
C ALA A 236 -6.42 -18.95 2.80
N SER A 237 -6.67 -18.69 4.08
CA SER A 237 -6.46 -19.67 5.15
C SER A 237 -7.33 -20.92 4.97
N GLN A 238 -8.61 -20.75 4.58
CA GLN A 238 -9.52 -21.85 4.24
C GLN A 238 -9.07 -22.66 3.01
N ARG A 239 -8.37 -22.03 2.05
CA ARG A 239 -7.71 -22.72 0.92
C ARG A 239 -6.42 -23.47 1.33
N GLY A 240 -6.00 -23.39 2.59
CA GLY A 240 -4.78 -24.04 3.10
C GLY A 240 -3.50 -23.20 2.98
N VAL A 241 -3.61 -21.90 2.68
CA VAL A 241 -2.46 -20.97 2.71
C VAL A 241 -2.16 -20.61 4.16
N LEU A 242 -0.89 -20.70 4.59
CA LEU A 242 -0.49 -20.29 5.94
C LEU A 242 -0.56 -18.77 6.08
N VAL A 243 -1.48 -18.25 6.89
CA VAL A 243 -1.63 -16.81 7.12
C VAL A 243 -1.06 -16.43 8.49
N GLU A 244 -0.05 -15.56 8.50
CA GLU A 244 0.62 -15.09 9.72
C GLU A 244 0.69 -13.56 9.73
N GLY A 245 0.07 -12.91 10.72
CA GLY A 245 -0.01 -11.45 10.80
C GLY A 245 0.54 -10.91 12.12
N ILE A 246 1.38 -9.88 12.06
CA ILE A 246 1.85 -9.15 13.25
C ILE A 246 1.30 -7.71 13.20
N TYR A 247 0.68 -7.30 14.30
CA TYR A 247 0.07 -5.99 14.50
C TYR A 247 0.84 -5.13 15.50
N ASN A 248 0.70 -3.82 15.39
CA ASN A 248 1.22 -2.85 16.35
C ASN A 248 0.63 -3.02 17.75
N SER A 249 1.49 -3.16 18.76
CA SER A 249 1.16 -3.15 20.19
C SER A 249 2.07 -2.18 20.96
N PRO A 250 1.65 -1.65 22.12
CA PRO A 250 0.34 -1.77 22.73
C PRO A 250 -0.58 -0.68 22.21
N VAL A 251 -1.70 -1.09 21.64
CA VAL A 251 -2.87 -0.23 21.74
C VAL A 251 -3.40 -0.39 23.17
N ILE A 252 -2.91 0.48 24.05
CA ILE A 252 -3.26 0.55 25.50
C ILE A 252 -4.78 0.59 25.75
N MET A 253 -5.55 0.87 24.70
CA MET A 253 -7.01 1.00 24.70
C MET A 253 -7.78 -0.14 24.00
N SER A 254 -7.16 -1.00 23.17
CA SER A 254 -7.72 -2.25 22.59
C SER A 254 -6.94 -2.75 21.36
N VAL A 255 -6.68 -4.06 21.28
CA VAL A 255 -6.18 -4.75 20.08
C VAL A 255 -7.02 -4.38 18.84
N ASN A 256 -6.38 -4.19 17.69
CA ASN A 256 -7.08 -3.88 16.43
C ASN A 256 -8.22 -4.89 16.14
N PRO A 257 -9.46 -4.45 15.83
CA PRO A 257 -10.59 -5.36 15.66
C PRO A 257 -10.44 -6.40 14.54
N GLU A 258 -9.72 -6.10 13.46
CA GLU A 258 -9.42 -7.08 12.41
C GLU A 258 -8.37 -8.10 12.85
N ALA A 259 -7.43 -7.72 13.73
CA ALA A 259 -6.49 -8.66 14.35
C ALA A 259 -7.23 -9.69 15.23
N VAL A 260 -8.17 -9.22 16.07
CA VAL A 260 -9.00 -10.09 16.91
C VAL A 260 -9.82 -11.04 16.03
N PHE A 261 -10.57 -10.50 15.06
CA PHE A 261 -11.38 -11.31 14.14
C PHE A 261 -10.54 -12.39 13.42
N LEU A 262 -9.38 -12.02 12.87
CA LEU A 262 -8.51 -12.98 12.19
C LEU A 262 -7.93 -14.01 13.16
N SER A 263 -7.56 -13.62 14.38
CA SER A 263 -7.07 -14.56 15.41
C SER A 263 -8.09 -15.63 15.79
N GLU A 264 -9.39 -15.30 15.74
CA GLU A 264 -10.49 -16.21 16.08
C GLU A 264 -10.95 -17.09 14.90
N ASN A 265 -10.74 -16.67 13.65
CA ASN A 265 -11.37 -17.28 12.47
C ASN A 265 -10.40 -17.96 11.50
N LEU A 266 -9.10 -17.67 11.57
CA LEU A 266 -8.10 -18.30 10.70
C LEU A 266 -7.92 -19.80 11.02
N VAL A 267 -7.64 -20.60 10.00
CA VAL A 267 -7.49 -22.06 10.12
C VAL A 267 -6.07 -22.40 10.57
N TYR A 268 -5.95 -23.17 11.65
CA TYR A 268 -4.67 -23.68 12.16
C TYR A 268 -3.86 -24.36 11.02
N PRO A 269 -2.54 -24.07 10.86
CA PRO A 269 -1.66 -23.36 11.79
C PRO A 269 -1.51 -21.84 11.56
N SER A 270 -2.44 -21.20 10.84
CA SER A 270 -2.47 -19.73 10.70
C SER A 270 -2.65 -19.02 12.05
N GLN A 271 -1.99 -17.88 12.27
CA GLN A 271 -1.95 -17.20 13.56
C GLN A 271 -1.74 -15.68 13.46
N ILE A 272 -2.33 -14.92 14.39
CA ILE A 272 -2.12 -13.47 14.52
C ILE A 272 -1.39 -13.16 15.83
N PHE A 273 -0.50 -12.17 15.77
CA PHE A 273 0.37 -11.73 16.85
C PHE A 273 0.33 -10.20 16.98
N GLU A 274 0.72 -9.73 18.15
CA GLU A 274 1.18 -8.38 18.45
C GLU A 274 2.71 -8.33 18.40
N ASP A 275 3.33 -7.23 17.96
CA ASP A 275 4.77 -7.13 17.72
C ASP A 275 5.65 -7.24 18.98
N GLY A 276 5.10 -6.95 20.15
CA GLY A 276 5.81 -7.06 21.42
C GLY A 276 6.96 -6.06 21.58
N ASN A 277 6.90 -4.92 20.87
CA ASN A 277 7.81 -3.81 21.15
C ASN A 277 7.54 -3.25 22.57
N VAL A 278 8.57 -2.69 23.20
CA VAL A 278 8.55 -2.24 24.61
C VAL A 278 9.30 -0.93 24.85
N ASP A 279 9.73 -0.26 23.78
CA ASP A 279 10.48 1.01 23.79
C ASP A 279 9.49 2.20 23.71
N PHE A 280 8.58 2.23 24.67
CA PHE A 280 7.43 3.13 24.69
C PHE A 280 7.81 4.57 25.03
N VAL A 281 7.39 5.51 24.19
CA VAL A 281 7.52 6.94 24.46
C VAL A 281 6.17 7.63 24.51
N TYR A 282 5.97 8.45 25.54
CA TYR A 282 4.72 9.17 25.82
C TYR A 282 4.96 10.68 25.89
N LYS A 283 4.03 11.46 25.34
CA LYS A 283 3.97 12.92 25.51
C LYS A 283 2.50 13.33 25.54
N ASN A 284 2.07 14.01 26.62
CA ASN A 284 0.68 14.48 26.80
C ASN A 284 -0.36 13.37 26.54
N ASP A 285 -0.18 12.21 27.19
CA ASP A 285 -0.99 10.99 27.06
C ASP A 285 -1.09 10.40 25.63
N ARG A 286 -0.29 10.92 24.67
CA ARG A 286 -0.13 10.33 23.34
C ARG A 286 1.11 9.44 23.31
N TYR A 287 0.94 8.28 22.69
CA TYR A 287 2.00 7.33 22.38
C TYR A 287 2.72 7.77 21.10
N LEU A 288 4.02 8.06 21.19
CA LEU A 288 4.83 8.66 20.10
C LEU A 288 5.90 7.72 19.53
N GLY A 289 6.25 6.65 20.24
CA GLY A 289 7.35 5.77 19.87
C GLY A 289 7.20 4.39 20.50
N GLY A 290 7.75 3.39 19.82
CA GLY A 290 7.54 1.97 20.10
C GLY A 290 6.58 1.30 19.10
N LEU A 291 6.36 1.89 17.92
CA LEU A 291 5.33 1.47 16.96
C LEU A 291 5.81 0.32 16.05
N LEU A 292 4.95 -0.65 15.71
CA LEU A 292 5.10 -1.45 14.48
C LEU A 292 4.65 -0.59 13.30
N HIS A 293 5.52 0.29 12.84
CA HIS A 293 5.16 1.24 11.80
C HIS A 293 5.40 0.69 10.37
N HIS A 294 5.61 -0.62 10.23
CA HIS A 294 5.50 -1.36 8.98
C HIS A 294 4.08 -1.36 8.38
N LYS A 295 4.04 -1.44 7.05
CA LYS A 295 2.85 -1.79 6.25
C LYS A 295 3.35 -2.71 5.14
N THR A 296 3.58 -3.96 5.50
CA THR A 296 4.32 -4.94 4.68
C THR A 296 3.53 -6.24 4.57
N MET A 297 3.46 -6.81 3.38
CA MET A 297 2.93 -8.15 3.12
C MET A 297 3.91 -8.93 2.24
N ILE A 298 4.23 -10.15 2.64
CA ILE A 298 5.11 -11.07 1.94
C ILE A 298 4.27 -12.28 1.49
N ILE A 299 4.27 -12.56 0.20
CA ILE A 299 3.52 -13.67 -0.42
C ILE A 299 4.50 -14.76 -0.85
N ASP A 300 4.18 -16.00 -0.45
CA ASP A 300 4.87 -17.24 -0.83
C ASP A 300 6.41 -17.19 -0.72
N ASP A 301 6.89 -16.40 0.24
CA ASP A 301 8.32 -16.09 0.48
C ASP A 301 9.06 -15.56 -0.77
N GLN A 302 8.32 -14.99 -1.74
CA GLN A 302 8.81 -14.53 -3.05
C GLN A 302 8.58 -13.04 -3.32
N THR A 303 7.37 -12.52 -3.10
CA THR A 303 7.02 -11.12 -3.39
C THR A 303 6.76 -10.33 -2.12
N VAL A 304 7.28 -9.10 -2.04
CA VAL A 304 7.01 -8.13 -0.98
C VAL A 304 6.15 -7.00 -1.51
N TYR A 305 5.09 -6.64 -0.79
CA TYR A 305 4.34 -5.41 -0.94
C TYR A 305 4.64 -4.54 0.27
N VAL A 306 5.09 -3.30 0.06
CA VAL A 306 5.51 -2.41 1.15
C VAL A 306 5.26 -0.94 0.82
N GLY A 307 5.05 -0.11 1.84
CA GLY A 307 4.90 1.33 1.67
C GLY A 307 4.49 2.03 2.97
N SER A 308 3.90 3.21 2.84
CA SER A 308 3.28 3.92 3.96
C SER A 308 1.79 3.56 4.14
N TYR A 309 1.18 2.97 3.11
CA TYR A 309 -0.25 2.63 3.00
C TYR A 309 -0.74 1.64 4.08
N ASN A 310 -1.51 2.16 5.05
CA ASN A 310 -2.24 1.32 6.00
C ASN A 310 -3.40 0.60 5.30
N TYR A 311 -3.78 -0.61 5.73
CA TYR A 311 -4.88 -1.36 5.10
C TYR A 311 -6.23 -0.78 5.51
N SER A 312 -6.64 0.37 4.94
CA SER A 312 -7.83 1.11 5.36
C SER A 312 -8.40 1.97 4.24
N VAL A 313 -9.70 2.26 4.32
CA VAL A 313 -10.39 3.16 3.37
C VAL A 313 -9.82 4.58 3.39
N SER A 314 -9.33 5.08 4.53
CA SER A 314 -8.69 6.40 4.61
C SER A 314 -7.35 6.45 3.85
N ALA A 315 -6.54 5.39 3.95
CA ALA A 315 -5.32 5.26 3.15
C ALA A 315 -5.63 5.18 1.65
N ARG A 316 -6.74 4.52 1.28
CA ARG A 316 -7.22 4.40 -0.09
C ARG A 316 -7.69 5.72 -0.69
N ASP A 317 -8.61 6.41 -0.02
CA ASP A 317 -9.45 7.45 -0.63
C ASP A 317 -9.08 8.88 -0.19
N LYS A 318 -8.24 9.04 0.83
CA LYS A 318 -7.96 10.36 1.45
C LYS A 318 -6.49 10.67 1.57
N ASN A 319 -5.72 9.81 2.23
CA ASN A 319 -4.32 10.06 2.56
C ASN A 319 -3.43 10.02 1.32
N LYS A 320 -2.34 10.78 1.34
CA LYS A 320 -1.23 10.65 0.39
C LYS A 320 -0.24 9.61 0.89
N GLU A 321 -0.37 8.38 0.43
CA GLU A 321 0.45 7.21 0.80
C GLU A 321 1.30 6.76 -0.40
N ILE A 322 2.40 6.06 -0.14
CA ILE A 322 3.13 5.31 -1.17
C ILE A 322 2.94 3.79 -1.00
N PHE A 323 3.03 3.06 -2.10
CA PHE A 323 2.96 1.60 -2.16
C PHE A 323 3.80 1.07 -3.32
N VAL A 324 4.59 0.02 -3.09
CA VAL A 324 5.44 -0.61 -4.09
C VAL A 324 5.45 -2.14 -3.92
N ARG A 325 5.36 -2.84 -5.06
CA ARG A 325 5.61 -4.29 -5.15
C ARG A 325 7.08 -4.51 -5.52
N MET A 326 7.75 -5.38 -4.78
CA MET A 326 9.12 -5.81 -5.00
C MET A 326 9.16 -7.33 -5.17
N ASP A 327 9.75 -7.80 -6.26
CA ASP A 327 9.82 -9.21 -6.64
C ASP A 327 11.27 -9.56 -6.96
N HIS A 328 12.09 -9.67 -5.90
CA HIS A 328 13.52 -9.92 -6.00
C HIS A 328 14.02 -10.75 -4.80
N PRO A 329 14.64 -11.94 -5.02
CA PRO A 329 14.97 -12.87 -3.94
C PRO A 329 15.80 -12.30 -2.79
N SER A 330 16.75 -11.39 -3.06
CA SER A 330 17.52 -10.75 -1.99
C SER A 330 16.67 -9.83 -1.12
N VAL A 331 15.80 -9.02 -1.73
CA VAL A 331 14.92 -8.09 -1.01
C VAL A 331 13.92 -8.88 -0.16
N THR A 332 13.29 -9.90 -0.76
CA THR A 332 12.33 -10.74 -0.04
C THR A 332 12.98 -11.51 1.10
N ARG A 333 14.22 -12.01 0.93
CA ARG A 333 14.99 -12.63 2.00
C ARG A 333 15.22 -11.67 3.18
N GLU A 334 15.61 -10.43 2.92
CA GLU A 334 15.82 -9.44 3.98
C GLU A 334 14.52 -9.12 4.74
N PHE A 335 13.41 -8.89 4.03
CA PHE A 335 12.09 -8.71 4.66
C PHE A 335 11.60 -9.94 5.44
N LEU A 336 11.92 -11.16 4.99
CA LEU A 336 11.62 -12.39 5.73
C LEU A 336 12.46 -12.53 7.00
N MET A 337 13.73 -12.11 6.98
CA MET A 337 14.58 -12.08 8.16
C MET A 337 14.08 -11.03 9.16
N GLU A 338 13.62 -9.87 8.69
CA GLU A 338 13.00 -8.85 9.53
C GLU A 338 11.67 -9.34 10.16
N TRP A 339 10.78 -9.95 9.36
CA TRP A 339 9.55 -10.54 9.88
C TRP A 339 9.83 -11.59 10.96
N LYS A 340 10.82 -12.48 10.76
CA LYS A 340 11.27 -13.45 11.78
C LYS A 340 11.84 -12.77 13.04
N ARG A 341 12.58 -11.66 12.88
CA ARG A 341 13.16 -10.89 13.99
C ARG A 341 12.09 -10.23 14.85
N ILE A 342 11.00 -9.76 14.24
CA ILE A 342 9.85 -9.19 14.96
C ILE A 342 9.03 -10.34 15.59
N LEU A 343 8.75 -11.42 14.84
CA LEU A 343 8.03 -12.60 15.34
C LEU A 343 8.67 -13.18 16.62
N TRP A 344 10.00 -13.16 16.73
CA TRP A 344 10.71 -13.64 17.92
C TRP A 344 10.33 -12.90 19.23
N LYS A 345 9.91 -11.63 19.14
CA LYS A 345 9.37 -10.85 20.27
C LYS A 345 7.84 -10.83 20.32
N ALA A 346 7.20 -11.27 19.25
CA ALA A 346 5.77 -11.13 19.06
C ALA A 346 4.97 -12.04 19.99
N ILE A 347 3.82 -11.55 20.45
CA ILE A 347 2.94 -12.22 21.41
C ILE A 347 1.66 -12.62 20.66
N PRO A 348 1.23 -13.90 20.69
CA PRO A 348 -0.04 -14.29 20.08
C PRO A 348 -1.22 -13.45 20.59
N VAL A 349 -2.08 -13.00 19.68
CA VAL A 349 -3.37 -12.41 20.06
C VAL A 349 -4.21 -13.54 20.67
N THR A 350 -4.46 -13.43 21.98
CA THR A 350 -5.23 -14.41 22.76
C THR A 350 -6.48 -13.77 23.32
N ASN A 351 -7.59 -14.51 23.34
CA ASN A 351 -8.85 -14.02 23.88
C ASN A 351 -8.72 -13.68 25.37
N GLN A 352 -9.01 -12.42 25.73
CA GLN A 352 -9.27 -12.03 27.13
C GLN A 352 -10.66 -12.50 27.60
N SER A 353 -10.94 -13.79 27.43
CA SER A 353 -12.10 -14.45 28.04
C SER A 353 -11.71 -15.02 29.42
N GLY A 354 -11.33 -14.14 30.34
CA GLY A 354 -10.88 -14.53 31.68
C GLY A 354 -10.59 -13.36 32.62
N ASN A 355 -11.52 -13.11 33.57
CA ASN A 355 -11.34 -12.31 34.78
C ASN A 355 -10.79 -10.87 34.65
N LEU A 356 -11.64 -9.97 34.17
CA LEU A 356 -11.64 -8.57 34.62
C LEU A 356 -13.03 -8.22 35.18
N SER A 357 -13.11 -8.09 36.50
CA SER A 357 -14.28 -7.56 37.19
C SER A 357 -14.48 -6.08 36.84
N THR A 358 -15.70 -5.74 36.44
CA THR A 358 -16.24 -4.40 36.12
C THR A 358 -15.76 -3.27 37.06
N PRO A 359 -15.64 -2.00 36.58
CA PRO A 359 -16.69 -1.32 35.84
C PRO A 359 -16.29 -0.34 34.71
N ASN A 360 -16.80 -0.58 33.50
CA ASN A 360 -17.47 0.43 32.65
C ASN A 360 -18.11 -0.28 31.43
N SER A 361 -19.44 -0.34 31.39
CA SER A 361 -20.21 -1.19 30.47
C SER A 361 -20.35 -0.67 29.02
N ASN A 362 -19.54 0.32 28.61
CA ASN A 362 -19.78 1.11 27.39
C ASN A 362 -18.61 1.11 26.38
N LEU A 363 -17.62 0.22 26.54
CA LEU A 363 -16.54 -0.01 25.57
C LEU A 363 -16.36 -1.51 25.27
N GLU A 364 -17.49 -2.19 25.07
CA GLU A 364 -17.45 -3.44 24.33
C GLU A 364 -17.02 -3.15 22.88
N SER A 365 -16.04 -3.91 22.36
CA SER A 365 -15.60 -3.79 20.97
C SER A 365 -16.76 -4.12 20.02
N GLU A 366 -17.32 -3.08 19.38
CA GLU A 366 -18.37 -3.22 18.37
C GLU A 366 -17.80 -3.84 17.07
N ILE A 367 -17.65 -5.17 17.06
CA ILE A 367 -17.40 -5.93 15.84
C ILE A 367 -18.61 -5.77 14.93
N LYS A 368 -18.47 -4.90 13.93
CA LYS A 368 -19.51 -4.66 12.93
C LYS A 368 -19.76 -5.94 12.13
N MET A 369 -21.02 -6.37 12.11
CA MET A 369 -21.50 -7.43 11.23
C MET A 369 -21.91 -6.86 9.87
N PHE A 370 -21.72 -7.66 8.84
CA PHE A 370 -21.76 -7.23 7.46
C PHE A 370 -22.58 -8.20 6.61
N SER A 371 -23.61 -7.68 5.92
CA SER A 371 -24.34 -8.44 4.90
C SER A 371 -23.73 -8.13 3.54
N ILE A 372 -23.18 -9.15 2.88
CA ILE A 372 -22.60 -9.03 1.54
C ILE A 372 -23.66 -9.48 0.54
N GLN A 373 -24.32 -8.51 -0.08
CA GLN A 373 -25.30 -8.78 -1.14
C GLN A 373 -24.59 -8.95 -2.48
N ARG A 374 -24.92 -10.02 -3.21
CA ARG A 374 -24.40 -10.29 -4.56
C ARG A 374 -25.53 -10.03 -5.57
N PHE A 375 -25.29 -9.16 -6.54
CA PHE A 375 -26.27 -8.80 -7.58
C PHE A 375 -25.78 -9.15 -8.97
N HIS A 376 -26.67 -9.68 -9.81
CA HIS A 376 -26.43 -9.76 -11.25
C HIS A 376 -26.87 -8.45 -11.88
N ASN A 377 -25.92 -7.56 -12.22
CA ASN A 377 -26.22 -6.22 -12.75
C ASN A 377 -25.43 -5.93 -14.03
N SER A 378 -26.12 -5.49 -15.07
CA SER A 378 -25.65 -5.42 -16.47
C SER A 378 -25.03 -4.07 -16.87
N LEU A 379 -24.56 -3.26 -15.89
CA LEU A 379 -24.46 -1.81 -16.13
C LEU A 379 -23.59 -0.91 -15.25
N PHE A 380 -22.95 -1.43 -14.20
CA PHE A 380 -22.37 -0.65 -13.08
C PHE A 380 -21.73 0.71 -13.42
N GLN A 381 -21.79 1.72 -12.56
CA GLN A 381 -22.74 2.14 -11.50
C GLN A 381 -22.25 3.54 -11.07
N THR A 382 -22.64 4.05 -9.91
CA THR A 382 -22.80 5.50 -9.75
C THR A 382 -22.19 6.03 -8.37
N ASN A 383 -21.40 7.16 -8.28
CA ASN A 383 -20.62 7.88 -7.16
C ASN A 383 -21.30 9.12 -6.41
N ILE A 384 -21.17 9.38 -5.08
CA ILE A 384 -22.26 9.99 -4.18
C ILE A 384 -22.21 9.74 -2.63
N LEU A 385 -21.37 10.41 -1.84
CA LEU A 385 -21.20 10.21 -0.36
C LEU A 385 -22.26 10.86 0.58
N PHE A 386 -22.06 10.84 1.90
CA PHE A 386 -22.87 11.54 2.95
C PHE A 386 -21.95 12.16 4.03
N ASN A 387 -22.39 13.25 4.66
CA ASN A 387 -21.66 14.04 5.67
C ASN A 387 -22.43 14.15 7.02
N SER A 388 -21.95 15.00 7.93
CA SER A 388 -22.09 14.88 9.39
C SER A 388 -23.40 15.33 10.06
N GLU A 389 -24.35 15.93 9.34
CA GLU A 389 -25.65 16.38 9.92
C GLU A 389 -26.89 15.89 9.13
N ALA A 390 -26.73 14.90 8.25
CA ALA A 390 -27.82 14.29 7.47
C ALA A 390 -28.65 15.25 6.58
N ILE A 391 -28.11 16.40 6.20
CA ILE A 391 -28.63 17.30 5.15
C ILE A 391 -27.55 17.46 4.07
N PHE A 392 -27.95 17.34 2.80
CA PHE A 392 -27.04 17.31 1.65
C PHE A 392 -26.47 18.70 1.28
N ASP A 393 -25.15 18.78 1.05
CA ASP A 393 -24.54 19.82 0.22
C ASP A 393 -24.48 19.38 -1.26
N SER A 394 -24.36 20.35 -2.16
CA SER A 394 -25.07 20.41 -3.44
C SER A 394 -24.18 20.29 -4.69
N ASN A 395 -22.91 19.88 -4.54
CA ASN A 395 -21.88 20.06 -5.58
C ASN A 395 -21.02 18.82 -5.94
N SER A 396 -21.56 17.60 -5.96
CA SER A 396 -20.93 16.44 -6.64
C SER A 396 -21.98 15.44 -7.14
N ASN A 397 -21.77 14.90 -8.34
CA ASN A 397 -22.87 14.43 -9.19
C ASN A 397 -23.53 13.10 -8.80
N ALA A 398 -24.83 13.18 -8.49
CA ALA A 398 -25.98 12.32 -8.85
C ALA A 398 -25.92 10.78 -8.76
N LEU A 399 -24.87 10.18 -8.21
CA LEU A 399 -24.57 8.81 -8.58
C LEU A 399 -24.49 7.77 -7.40
N SER A 400 -23.77 7.92 -6.27
CA SER A 400 -23.64 6.90 -5.15
C SER A 400 -24.64 7.05 -4.02
N SER A 401 -25.83 7.42 -4.43
CA SER A 401 -26.92 6.48 -4.16
C SER A 401 -26.51 4.99 -4.36
N ALA A 402 -25.94 4.57 -5.51
CA ALA A 402 -25.72 3.13 -5.80
C ALA A 402 -24.34 2.51 -5.46
N TYR A 403 -23.16 3.12 -5.70
CA TYR A 403 -21.89 2.50 -5.23
C TYR A 403 -21.77 2.45 -3.69
N LYS A 404 -22.56 3.25 -2.95
CA LYS A 404 -22.77 3.08 -1.51
C LYS A 404 -23.48 1.77 -1.16
N GLN A 405 -24.19 1.14 -2.09
CA GLN A 405 -24.98 -0.07 -1.86
C GLN A 405 -24.25 -1.33 -2.36
N SER A 406 -23.54 -1.30 -3.49
CA SER A 406 -22.84 -2.49 -4.02
C SER A 406 -21.59 -2.91 -3.26
N LEU A 407 -20.96 -2.01 -2.50
CA LEU A 407 -20.01 -2.34 -1.41
C LEU A 407 -20.53 -1.78 -0.07
N GLY A 408 -21.85 -1.65 0.05
CA GLY A 408 -22.52 -1.10 1.20
C GLY A 408 -22.48 -2.03 2.39
N PHE A 409 -21.46 -1.86 3.23
CA PHE A 409 -21.48 -2.35 4.60
C PHE A 409 -22.61 -1.66 5.38
N THR A 410 -23.84 -2.16 5.20
CA THR A 410 -24.97 -1.81 6.06
C THR A 410 -24.63 -2.33 7.46
N GLY A 411 -24.17 -1.42 8.32
CA GLY A 411 -23.98 -1.68 9.74
C GLY A 411 -25.31 -1.88 10.43
N LEU A 412 -25.96 -3.01 10.16
CA LEU A 412 -27.09 -3.49 10.93
C LEU A 412 -26.53 -3.92 12.28
N ILE A 413 -26.73 -3.07 13.29
CA ILE A 413 -26.51 -3.44 14.68
C ILE A 413 -27.45 -4.61 14.98
N ARG A 414 -26.85 -5.79 15.13
CA ARG A 414 -27.52 -7.04 15.47
C ARG A 414 -26.96 -7.52 16.82
N PRO A 415 -27.69 -8.38 17.56
CA PRO A 415 -27.10 -9.09 18.71
C PRO A 415 -25.80 -9.77 18.30
N LYS A 416 -24.82 -9.86 19.22
CA LYS A 416 -23.46 -10.42 19.01
C LYS A 416 -23.40 -11.91 18.61
N THR A 417 -24.53 -12.52 18.29
CA THR A 417 -24.69 -13.94 17.96
C THR A 417 -24.94 -14.12 16.47
N GLY A 418 -23.94 -14.59 15.71
CA GLY A 418 -24.06 -14.90 14.28
C GLY A 418 -22.72 -14.85 13.54
N GLU A 419 -22.72 -15.24 12.26
CA GLU A 419 -21.54 -15.07 11.39
C GLU A 419 -21.33 -13.58 11.06
N ARG A 420 -20.08 -13.10 11.17
CA ARG A 420 -19.72 -11.70 10.89
C ARG A 420 -20.05 -11.27 9.45
N PHE A 421 -19.99 -12.22 8.50
CA PHE A 421 -20.23 -12.00 7.08
C PHE A 421 -21.34 -12.92 6.58
N TYR A 422 -22.51 -12.35 6.24
CA TYR A 422 -23.60 -13.11 5.63
C TYR A 422 -23.61 -12.91 4.11
N LEU A 423 -23.45 -14.00 3.35
CA LEU A 423 -23.45 -13.99 1.89
C LEU A 423 -24.87 -14.27 1.36
N SER A 424 -25.45 -13.32 0.62
CA SER A 424 -26.76 -13.56 -0.02
C SER A 424 -26.63 -14.47 -1.25
N PRO A 425 -27.72 -15.17 -1.64
CA PRO A 425 -27.89 -15.65 -3.01
C PRO A 425 -27.74 -14.50 -4.01
N ILE A 426 -27.43 -14.81 -5.27
CA ILE A 426 -27.35 -13.79 -6.32
C ILE A 426 -28.76 -13.37 -6.71
N LEU A 427 -29.07 -12.09 -6.59
CA LEU A 427 -30.39 -11.52 -6.90
C LEU A 427 -30.34 -10.63 -8.16
N THR A 428 -31.47 -10.56 -8.86
CA THR A 428 -31.78 -9.52 -9.85
C THR A 428 -32.23 -8.24 -9.15
N ASP A 429 -31.83 -7.08 -9.70
CA ASP A 429 -32.11 -5.77 -9.13
C ASP A 429 -33.61 -5.40 -9.25
N PRO A 430 -34.34 -5.14 -8.15
CA PRO A 430 -35.79 -4.96 -8.17
C PRO A 430 -36.26 -3.55 -8.59
N ILE A 431 -35.38 -2.67 -9.08
CA ILE A 431 -35.67 -1.24 -9.28
C ILE A 431 -35.81 -0.81 -10.76
N TRP A 432 -35.60 -1.68 -11.75
CA TRP A 432 -35.52 -1.25 -13.17
C TRP A 432 -36.34 -2.07 -14.19
N GLU A 433 -37.00 -1.35 -15.10
CA GLU A 433 -37.53 -1.83 -16.39
C GLU A 433 -36.66 -1.39 -17.57
N GLU A 434 -36.88 -1.99 -18.74
CA GLU A 434 -36.08 -1.80 -19.96
C GLU A 434 -36.59 -0.66 -20.88
N SER A 435 -35.95 -0.51 -22.04
CA SER A 435 -36.31 0.44 -23.10
C SER A 435 -35.94 -0.22 -24.46
N ASP A 436 -36.31 0.34 -25.63
CA ASP A 436 -36.46 -0.44 -26.89
C ASP A 436 -35.73 -0.02 -28.21
N GLY A 437 -34.79 0.95 -28.25
CA GLY A 437 -33.97 1.25 -29.45
C GLY A 437 -32.47 1.62 -29.27
N SER A 438 -31.99 1.73 -28.03
CA SER A 438 -30.69 2.28 -27.60
C SER A 438 -30.05 1.49 -26.43
N HIS A 439 -30.25 0.16 -26.37
CA HIS A 439 -30.14 -0.64 -25.14
C HIS A 439 -28.84 -1.39 -24.90
N LEU A 440 -27.82 -1.08 -25.68
CA LEU A 440 -26.49 -1.65 -25.50
C LEU A 440 -25.76 -0.87 -24.43
N ARG A 441 -25.78 -1.45 -23.23
CA ARG A 441 -25.26 -0.84 -22.01
C ARG A 441 -23.93 -1.53 -21.68
N LEU A 442 -22.87 -0.75 -21.54
CA LEU A 442 -21.51 -1.25 -21.33
C LEU A 442 -21.29 -1.55 -19.85
N SER A 443 -21.24 -2.83 -19.50
CA SER A 443 -20.89 -3.29 -18.16
C SER A 443 -19.37 -3.22 -17.95
N LEU A 444 -18.96 -2.58 -16.86
CA LEU A 444 -17.67 -2.81 -16.25
C LEU A 444 -17.85 -3.63 -14.97
N GLN A 445 -17.52 -4.91 -15.00
CA GLN A 445 -17.57 -5.77 -13.81
C GLN A 445 -16.16 -5.98 -13.29
N ASN A 446 -15.85 -5.34 -12.15
CA ASN A 446 -14.59 -5.53 -11.46
C ASN A 446 -14.70 -6.78 -10.57
N TYR A 447 -14.12 -7.89 -11.02
CA TYR A 447 -14.01 -9.08 -10.19
C TYR A 447 -12.74 -9.02 -9.36
N PHE A 448 -12.72 -9.85 -8.32
CA PHE A 448 -11.57 -10.05 -7.47
C PHE A 448 -10.29 -10.51 -8.21
N LEU A 449 -10.43 -11.06 -9.43
CA LEU A 449 -9.33 -11.56 -10.27
C LEU A 449 -9.15 -10.75 -11.57
N GLY A 450 -9.73 -9.56 -11.66
CA GLY A 450 -9.60 -8.65 -12.82
C GLY A 450 -10.93 -8.10 -13.36
N THR A 451 -10.82 -7.12 -14.26
CA THR A 451 -11.98 -6.37 -14.75
C THR A 451 -12.48 -6.91 -16.09
N LYS A 452 -13.77 -7.25 -16.16
CA LYS A 452 -14.46 -7.71 -17.37
C LYS A 452 -15.25 -6.57 -17.99
N LEU A 453 -15.05 -6.38 -19.29
CA LEU A 453 -15.85 -5.51 -20.15
C LEU A 453 -16.88 -6.38 -20.90
N SER A 454 -18.16 -6.04 -20.84
CA SER A 454 -19.21 -6.77 -21.56
C SER A 454 -20.36 -5.85 -21.96
N LEU A 455 -21.08 -6.18 -23.03
CA LEU A 455 -22.30 -5.48 -23.43
C LEU A 455 -23.54 -6.21 -22.93
N SER A 456 -24.62 -5.47 -22.68
CA SER A 456 -25.89 -6.00 -22.17
C SER A 456 -26.56 -7.05 -23.06
N ASN A 457 -26.31 -7.04 -24.38
CA ASN A 457 -26.79 -8.08 -25.30
C ASN A 457 -25.95 -9.38 -25.28
N GLY A 458 -24.88 -9.43 -24.47
CA GLY A 458 -23.98 -10.57 -24.42
C GLY A 458 -22.97 -10.63 -25.56
N ASP A 459 -22.92 -9.63 -26.46
CA ASP A 459 -21.94 -9.59 -27.54
C ASP A 459 -20.52 -9.69 -26.98
N ARG A 460 -19.71 -10.51 -27.65
CA ARG A 460 -18.28 -10.55 -27.41
C ARG A 460 -17.67 -9.21 -27.81
N VAL A 461 -17.13 -8.48 -26.82
CA VAL A 461 -16.29 -7.32 -27.08
C VAL A 461 -14.99 -7.81 -27.69
N LEU A 462 -14.76 -7.44 -28.96
CA LEU A 462 -13.53 -7.72 -29.69
C LEU A 462 -12.52 -6.57 -29.55
N SER A 463 -13.02 -5.34 -29.37
CA SER A 463 -12.16 -4.19 -29.17
C SER A 463 -12.83 -3.07 -28.37
N PHE A 464 -12.00 -2.21 -27.81
CA PHE A 464 -12.37 -0.96 -27.18
C PHE A 464 -11.63 0.20 -27.89
N SER A 465 -12.15 1.42 -27.83
CA SER A 465 -11.43 2.61 -28.30
C SER A 465 -11.70 3.77 -27.36
N LEU A 466 -10.76 4.71 -27.22
CA LEU A 466 -10.89 5.88 -26.36
C LEU A 466 -10.43 7.15 -27.10
N TRP A 467 -11.13 8.26 -26.86
CA TRP A 467 -10.81 9.59 -27.39
C TRP A 467 -11.22 10.66 -26.37
N ASP A 468 -10.34 11.60 -26.10
CA ASP A 468 -10.55 12.70 -25.14
C ASP A 468 -10.94 14.03 -25.81
N GLY A 469 -11.11 14.02 -27.13
CA GLY A 469 -11.41 15.21 -27.93
C GLY A 469 -10.20 16.03 -28.36
N THR A 470 -8.95 15.60 -28.06
CA THR A 470 -7.73 16.36 -28.40
C THR A 470 -6.59 15.51 -28.98
N HIS A 471 -6.48 14.24 -28.60
CA HIS A 471 -5.47 13.31 -29.14
C HIS A 471 -6.03 12.39 -30.24
N PRO A 472 -5.19 11.67 -31.01
CA PRO A 472 -5.65 10.59 -31.86
C PRO A 472 -6.42 9.53 -31.08
N LYS A 473 -7.41 8.92 -31.73
CA LYS A 473 -8.22 7.85 -31.16
C LYS A 473 -7.36 6.60 -30.91
N GLN A 474 -7.32 6.14 -29.65
CA GLN A 474 -6.60 4.93 -29.29
C GLN A 474 -7.52 3.70 -29.45
N ASN A 475 -6.99 2.58 -29.94
CA ASN A 475 -7.73 1.34 -30.15
C ASN A 475 -7.09 0.17 -29.38
N PHE A 476 -7.93 -0.71 -28.85
CA PHE A 476 -7.61 -1.76 -27.89
C PHE A 476 -8.27 -3.08 -28.32
N VAL A 477 -7.58 -3.96 -29.05
CA VAL A 477 -8.09 -5.27 -29.53
C VAL A 477 -7.97 -6.36 -28.45
N LEU A 478 -9.10 -6.78 -27.87
CA LEU A 478 -9.09 -7.80 -26.82
C LEU A 478 -8.78 -9.17 -27.41
N ASP A 479 -7.77 -9.87 -26.87
CA ASP A 479 -7.62 -11.31 -27.14
C ASP A 479 -8.64 -12.10 -26.29
N GLY A 480 -8.81 -13.41 -26.53
CA GLY A 480 -9.77 -14.23 -25.76
C GLY A 480 -9.59 -14.23 -24.24
N ASN A 481 -8.43 -13.79 -23.75
CA ASN A 481 -7.97 -13.70 -22.36
C ASN A 481 -7.17 -12.41 -22.03
N ALA A 482 -6.94 -11.48 -22.98
CA ALA A 482 -6.06 -10.31 -22.79
C ALA A 482 -6.69 -8.93 -23.13
N THR A 483 -6.01 -7.87 -22.65
CA THR A 483 -6.55 -6.52 -22.54
C THR A 483 -5.46 -5.48 -22.83
N ILE A 484 -5.65 -4.63 -23.83
CA ILE A 484 -4.55 -3.84 -24.42
C ILE A 484 -4.09 -2.62 -23.55
N LEU A 485 -2.79 -2.34 -23.58
CA LEU A 485 -2.05 -1.09 -23.25
C LEU A 485 -2.18 -0.14 -24.48
N GLY A 486 -2.19 1.18 -24.42
CA GLY A 486 -1.42 2.09 -23.58
C GLY A 486 -1.05 3.37 -24.37
N GLN A 487 -0.05 4.12 -23.88
CA GLN A 487 0.58 5.32 -24.46
C GLN A 487 -0.26 6.25 -25.37
N THR A 488 -0.93 7.23 -24.75
CA THR A 488 -0.47 8.64 -24.74
C THR A 488 -1.03 9.35 -23.48
N ASP A 489 -0.65 10.60 -23.25
CA ASP A 489 -1.13 11.45 -22.15
C ASP A 489 -2.62 11.81 -22.33
N PHE A 490 -3.49 11.40 -21.40
CA PHE A 490 -4.95 11.58 -21.47
C PHE A 490 -5.48 12.86 -20.79
N TRP A 491 -4.58 13.77 -20.36
CA TRP A 491 -4.88 14.71 -19.26
C TRP A 491 -5.61 16.00 -19.67
N ARG A 492 -5.93 16.21 -20.95
CA ARG A 492 -6.46 17.51 -21.44
C ARG A 492 -7.56 17.37 -22.49
N GLY A 493 -8.83 17.40 -22.05
CA GLY A 493 -9.99 17.36 -22.95
C GLY A 493 -11.30 17.56 -22.21
N LYS A 494 -12.30 18.19 -22.85
CA LYS A 494 -13.57 18.61 -22.20
C LYS A 494 -14.70 17.57 -22.23
N ASN A 495 -14.65 16.58 -23.11
CA ASN A 495 -15.61 15.46 -23.19
C ASN A 495 -14.83 14.15 -23.42
N LEU A 496 -15.23 13.04 -22.79
CA LEU A 496 -14.66 11.72 -23.05
C LEU A 496 -15.58 10.91 -23.95
N TRP A 497 -15.03 10.34 -25.02
CA TRP A 497 -15.72 9.42 -25.92
C TRP A 497 -15.03 8.06 -25.92
N PHE A 498 -15.81 6.99 -25.85
CA PHE A 498 -15.30 5.63 -25.92
C PHE A 498 -16.14 4.81 -26.90
N TRP A 499 -15.50 3.85 -27.56
CA TRP A 499 -16.15 2.94 -28.49
C TRP A 499 -15.91 1.50 -28.08
N VAL A 500 -16.82 0.63 -28.49
CA VAL A 500 -16.76 -0.80 -28.23
C VAL A 500 -17.05 -1.51 -29.54
N GLY A 501 -16.08 -2.24 -30.08
CA GLY A 501 -16.24 -3.07 -31.26
C GLY A 501 -16.59 -4.51 -30.88
N THR A 502 -17.63 -5.04 -31.51
CA THR A 502 -18.08 -6.44 -31.41
C THR A 502 -18.09 -7.09 -32.79
N GLU A 503 -18.47 -8.36 -32.85
CA GLU A 503 -18.78 -9.06 -34.10
C GLU A 503 -19.95 -8.41 -34.86
N ASN A 504 -20.82 -7.65 -34.16
CA ASN A 504 -22.05 -7.07 -34.70
C ASN A 504 -22.00 -5.55 -34.95
N GLY A 505 -20.93 -4.85 -34.58
CA GLY A 505 -20.78 -3.41 -34.86
C GLY A 505 -19.81 -2.65 -33.96
N LYS A 506 -19.76 -1.32 -34.10
CA LYS A 506 -18.96 -0.42 -33.25
C LYS A 506 -19.85 0.59 -32.54
N PHE A 507 -20.05 0.40 -31.24
CA PHE A 507 -20.88 1.24 -30.38
C PHE A 507 -20.08 2.45 -29.89
N SER A 508 -20.76 3.56 -29.59
CA SER A 508 -20.15 4.82 -29.12
C SER A 508 -20.82 5.26 -27.83
N PHE A 509 -20.02 5.76 -26.88
CA PHE A 509 -20.44 6.18 -25.55
C PHE A 509 -19.73 7.49 -25.18
N CYS A 510 -20.34 8.31 -24.33
CA CYS A 510 -19.81 9.63 -23.93
C CYS A 510 -19.93 9.83 -22.41
N HIS A 511 -18.95 10.53 -21.81
CA HIS A 511 -18.96 10.91 -20.40
C HIS A 511 -18.36 12.31 -20.18
N THR A 512 -18.92 13.07 -19.25
CA THR A 512 -18.48 14.41 -18.88
C THR A 512 -17.44 14.37 -17.76
N LYS A 513 -16.25 14.96 -17.97
CA LYS A 513 -15.23 15.10 -16.91
C LYS A 513 -15.63 16.17 -15.90
N GLU A 514 -15.38 15.96 -14.61
CA GLU A 514 -15.39 17.05 -13.63
C GLU A 514 -14.04 17.79 -13.65
N LYS A 515 -14.06 19.10 -13.93
CA LYS A 515 -12.92 20.03 -13.75
C LYS A 515 -11.56 19.49 -14.25
N ASN A 516 -11.53 18.97 -15.48
CA ASN A 516 -10.39 18.35 -16.17
C ASN A 516 -9.84 17.04 -15.56
N LYS A 517 -10.37 16.53 -14.44
CA LYS A 517 -9.99 15.21 -13.91
C LYS A 517 -10.78 14.11 -14.63
N PRO A 518 -10.16 12.97 -14.99
CA PRO A 518 -10.91 11.79 -15.40
C PRO A 518 -11.68 11.20 -14.21
N PRO A 519 -12.73 10.39 -14.47
CA PRO A 519 -13.36 9.59 -13.44
C PRO A 519 -12.39 8.58 -12.80
N GLU A 520 -12.53 8.35 -11.50
CA GLU A 520 -11.68 7.44 -10.70
C GLU A 520 -11.66 6.01 -11.27
N TRP A 521 -12.81 5.51 -11.76
CA TRP A 521 -12.90 4.18 -12.37
C TRP A 521 -12.01 4.05 -13.62
N MET A 522 -11.80 5.14 -14.36
CA MET A 522 -10.93 5.14 -15.55
C MET A 522 -9.45 5.17 -15.14
N VAL A 523 -9.10 5.90 -14.08
CA VAL A 523 -7.75 5.88 -13.50
C VAL A 523 -7.39 4.48 -13.02
N PHE A 524 -8.31 3.85 -12.27
CA PHE A 524 -8.19 2.45 -11.85
C PHE A 524 -7.97 1.51 -13.05
N LEU A 525 -8.82 1.56 -14.08
CA LEU A 525 -8.67 0.70 -15.27
C LEU A 525 -7.33 0.88 -15.98
N LEU A 526 -6.90 2.12 -16.20
CA LEU A 526 -5.63 2.41 -16.86
C LEU A 526 -4.46 1.83 -16.03
N ASN A 527 -4.48 2.02 -14.71
CA ASN A 527 -3.46 1.44 -13.82
C ASN A 527 -3.51 -0.09 -13.83
N ARG A 528 -4.70 -0.68 -13.89
CA ARG A 528 -4.90 -2.13 -13.94
C ARG A 528 -4.29 -2.77 -15.18
N PHE A 529 -4.39 -2.11 -16.34
CA PHE A 529 -3.77 -2.59 -17.58
C PHE A 529 -2.24 -2.49 -17.54
N GLU A 530 -1.70 -1.47 -16.86
CA GLU A 530 -0.26 -1.31 -16.59
C GLU A 530 0.29 -2.48 -15.74
N VAL A 531 -0.33 -2.71 -14.58
CA VAL A 531 0.09 -3.75 -13.61
C VAL A 531 0.02 -5.15 -14.22
N SER A 532 -1.01 -5.43 -15.03
CA SER A 532 -1.19 -6.72 -15.69
C SER A 532 -0.35 -6.93 -16.97
N ARG A 533 0.39 -5.91 -17.44
CA ARG A 533 1.33 -5.97 -18.57
C ARG A 533 0.74 -6.52 -19.90
N LYS A 534 -0.54 -6.23 -20.18
CA LYS A 534 -1.38 -7.12 -21.03
C LYS A 534 -1.57 -6.80 -22.54
N VAL A 535 -0.76 -5.93 -23.20
CA VAL A 535 -0.38 -5.87 -24.66
C VAL A 535 -0.08 -4.44 -25.19
N THR A 536 1.02 -4.16 -25.89
CA THR A 536 1.42 -2.82 -26.44
C THR A 536 0.36 -2.11 -27.34
N PRO A 537 0.23 -0.76 -27.33
CA PRO A 537 -0.77 -0.03 -28.14
C PRO A 537 -0.53 0.00 -29.64
N VAL A 538 -1.66 0.13 -30.37
CA VAL A 538 -1.69 0.54 -31.78
C VAL A 538 -2.60 1.76 -31.92
N CYS A 539 -2.00 2.94 -32.11
CA CYS A 539 -2.71 4.14 -32.52
C CYS A 539 -3.15 3.99 -33.99
N SER A 540 -4.41 4.31 -34.32
CA SER A 540 -4.79 4.58 -35.71
C SER A 540 -5.06 6.07 -35.90
N SER A 541 -4.68 6.58 -37.07
CA SER A 541 -4.81 8.00 -37.43
C SER A 541 -6.04 8.19 -38.33
N ASP A 542 -7.20 7.75 -37.84
CA ASP A 542 -8.51 7.90 -38.48
C ASP A 542 -9.31 9.07 -37.86
#